data_AF-A0A960KNU4-F1
#
_entry.id   AF-A0A960KNU4-F1
#
_cell.length_a   1.000
_cell.length_b   1.000
_cell.length_c   1.000
_cell.angle_alpha   90.00
_cell.angle_beta   90.00
_cell.angle_gamma   90.00
#
_symmetry.space_group_name_H-M   'P 1'
#
loop_
_entity.id
_entity.type
_entity.pdbx_description
1 polymer ?
#
loop_
_entity_poly.entity_id
_entity_poly.type
_entity_poly.pdbx_seq_one_letter_code
_entity_poly.pdbx_strand_id
1 'polypeptide(L)'
;APYTDLTQEEVSGWRQSLQWGGTPQSRLDWQAAREAESRLDYVLAAELYTRSLEGVRSGSEAQRVTYDLAWVTAYRLEQPVAGIRLFRRMVDLAPLLDNAGQPLDTVAVERLTRFGDALFDYASILDGSGQSEDALELYDELCRVPNPRTGLALLASAVMTQANHPDEALARLERLEAMIGQNGWGLPVQPEERRTLRRQTYISLMRIHRLAGRLDQAEHYHALATRESDS
;
A
#
# COMPACT_ATOMS: atom_id res chain seq x y z
N ALA A 1 43.55 -8.84 26.45
CA ALA A 1 42.21 -8.21 26.39
C ALA A 1 42.40 -6.76 25.95
N PRO A 2 42.10 -6.38 24.70
CA PRO A 2 42.36 -5.04 24.20
C PRO A 2 41.05 -4.28 24.00
N TYR A 3 40.36 -3.87 25.08
CA TYR A 3 39.25 -2.92 25.03
C TYR A 3 39.14 -2.24 26.39
N THR A 4 39.92 -1.19 26.62
CA THR A 4 39.79 -0.37 27.85
C THR A 4 39.74 1.14 27.63
N ASP A 5 39.79 1.65 26.40
CA ASP A 5 39.64 3.09 26.14
C ASP A 5 38.61 3.33 25.03
N LEU A 6 37.33 3.15 25.36
CA LEU A 6 36.24 3.71 24.57
C LEU A 6 35.76 4.98 25.29
N THR A 7 35.80 6.10 24.59
CA THR A 7 35.28 7.39 25.05
C THR A 7 33.78 7.30 25.33
N GLN A 8 33.26 8.20 26.17
CA GLN A 8 31.83 8.27 26.47
C GLN A 8 30.98 8.49 25.21
N GLU A 9 31.54 9.16 24.21
CA GLU A 9 30.92 9.40 22.91
C GLU A 9 30.88 8.12 22.07
N GLU A 10 31.94 7.32 22.07
CA GLU A 10 31.96 5.99 21.46
C GLU A 10 31.00 5.03 22.18
N VAL A 11 30.96 5.02 23.51
CA VAL A 11 30.01 4.19 24.29
C VAL A 11 28.56 4.62 24.04
N SER A 12 28.28 5.91 23.85
CA SER A 12 26.95 6.43 23.52
C SER A 12 26.56 6.11 22.07
N GLY A 13 27.52 6.22 21.15
CA GLY A 13 27.39 5.78 19.76
C GLY A 13 27.14 4.28 19.65
N TRP A 14 27.79 3.47 20.51
CA TRP A 14 27.59 2.02 20.64
C TRP A 14 26.24 1.67 21.29
N ARG A 15 25.77 2.43 22.28
CA ARG A 15 24.41 2.23 22.84
C ARG A 15 23.31 2.62 21.87
N GLN A 16 23.51 3.67 21.07
CA GLN A 16 22.64 3.98 19.94
C GLN A 16 22.81 2.97 18.80
N SER A 17 23.99 2.37 18.59
CA SER A 17 24.20 1.29 17.60
C SER A 17 23.56 -0.01 18.03
N LEU A 18 23.41 -0.27 19.33
CA LEU A 18 22.61 -1.40 19.82
C LEU A 18 21.10 -1.23 19.55
N GLN A 19 20.63 0.00 19.31
CA GLN A 19 19.27 0.29 18.86
C GLN A 19 19.12 0.32 17.34
N TRP A 20 20.23 0.27 16.59
CA TRP A 20 20.23 0.28 15.12
C TRP A 20 20.95 -0.97 14.60
N GLY A 21 20.22 -2.03 14.27
CA GLY A 21 20.72 -3.33 13.81
C GLY A 21 21.50 -3.32 12.48
N GLY A 22 21.70 -2.18 11.83
CA GLY A 22 22.57 -2.01 10.67
C GLY A 22 24.05 -1.71 10.99
N THR A 23 24.90 -1.78 9.96
CA THR A 23 26.32 -1.38 10.07
C THR A 23 26.50 0.13 10.32
N PRO A 24 27.59 0.60 10.95
CA PRO A 24 27.86 2.03 11.07
C PRO A 24 27.80 2.79 9.73
N GLN A 25 28.26 2.14 8.64
CA GLN A 25 28.22 2.73 7.30
C GLN A 25 26.80 2.90 6.78
N SER A 26 25.91 1.93 6.96
CA SER A 26 24.54 2.05 6.50
C SER A 26 23.78 3.17 7.23
N ARG A 27 24.16 3.51 8.46
CA ARG A 27 23.57 4.64 9.19
C ARG A 27 23.99 5.96 8.58
N LEU A 28 25.28 6.11 8.29
CA LEU A 28 25.82 7.28 7.62
C LEU A 28 25.18 7.45 6.24
N ASP A 29 25.02 6.35 5.50
CA ASP A 29 24.34 6.36 4.20
C ASP A 29 22.86 6.79 4.34
N TRP A 30 22.13 6.33 5.37
CA TRP A 30 20.75 6.78 5.62
C TRP A 30 20.67 8.26 6.00
N GLN A 31 21.57 8.76 6.87
CA GLN A 31 21.60 10.18 7.23
C GLN A 31 21.94 11.05 6.01
N ALA A 32 22.92 10.66 5.22
CA ALA A 32 23.28 11.33 3.98
C ALA A 32 22.12 11.31 2.96
N ALA A 33 21.34 10.23 2.90
CA ALA A 33 20.14 10.14 2.06
C ALA A 33 19.09 11.19 2.47
N ARG A 34 18.87 11.38 3.78
CA ARG A 34 17.94 12.41 4.31
C ARG A 34 18.43 13.82 4.01
N GLU A 35 19.72 14.07 4.09
CA GLU A 35 20.32 15.35 3.72
C GLU A 35 20.21 15.60 2.20
N ALA A 36 20.42 14.59 1.36
CA ALA A 36 20.20 14.68 -0.09
C ALA A 36 18.72 14.98 -0.40
N GLU A 37 17.78 14.30 0.27
CA GLU A 37 16.34 14.53 0.15
C GLU A 37 15.96 15.97 0.51
N SER A 38 16.51 16.52 1.61
CA SER A 38 16.28 17.92 2.01
C SER A 38 16.79 18.94 0.99
N ARG A 39 17.79 18.56 0.20
CA ARG A 39 18.34 19.35 -0.92
C ARG A 39 17.64 19.08 -2.25
N LEU A 40 16.59 18.26 -2.25
CA LEU A 40 15.83 17.83 -3.43
C LEU A 40 16.66 17.01 -4.43
N ASP A 41 17.78 16.42 -3.99
CA ASP A 41 18.61 15.52 -4.80
C ASP A 41 18.13 14.08 -4.63
N TYR A 42 17.01 13.77 -5.29
CA TYR A 42 16.29 12.52 -5.11
C TYR A 42 16.98 11.31 -5.72
N VAL A 43 17.81 11.52 -6.75
CA VAL A 43 18.61 10.43 -7.36
C VAL A 43 19.67 9.99 -6.36
N LEU A 44 20.43 10.94 -5.80
CA LEU A 44 21.42 10.65 -4.77
C LEU A 44 20.77 10.06 -3.51
N ALA A 45 19.61 10.58 -3.10
CA ALA A 45 18.87 10.03 -1.97
C ALA A 45 18.50 8.55 -2.19
N ALA A 46 17.99 8.18 -3.37
CA ALA A 46 17.64 6.80 -3.69
C ALA A 46 18.87 5.86 -3.72
N GLU A 47 20.00 6.32 -4.27
CA GLU A 47 21.26 5.56 -4.24
C GLU A 47 21.74 5.31 -2.81
N LEU A 48 21.71 6.33 -1.97
CA LEU A 48 22.14 6.25 -0.58
C LEU A 48 21.20 5.39 0.28
N TYR A 49 19.88 5.47 0.07
CA TYR A 49 18.95 4.55 0.71
C TYR A 49 19.17 3.10 0.26
N THR A 50 19.46 2.87 -1.02
CA THR A 50 19.76 1.53 -1.55
C THR A 50 21.00 0.95 -0.87
N ARG A 51 22.09 1.72 -0.79
CA ARG A 51 23.32 1.33 -0.07
C ARG A 51 23.09 1.12 1.41
N SER A 52 22.28 1.97 2.04
CA SER A 52 21.91 1.80 3.44
C SER A 52 21.19 0.46 3.66
N LEU A 53 20.28 0.09 2.76
CA LEU A 53 19.54 -1.16 2.83
C LEU A 53 20.44 -2.41 2.74
N GLU A 54 21.52 -2.35 1.97
CA GLU A 54 22.50 -3.45 1.88
C GLU A 54 23.17 -3.76 3.23
N GLY A 55 23.34 -2.74 4.09
CA GLY A 55 23.93 -2.87 5.41
C GLY A 55 22.94 -3.17 6.54
N VAL A 56 21.63 -3.21 6.25
CA VAL A 56 20.58 -3.51 7.23
C VAL A 56 19.97 -4.88 6.93
N ARG A 57 20.20 -5.86 7.80
CA ARG A 57 19.86 -7.27 7.53
C ARG A 57 18.41 -7.64 7.80
N SER A 58 17.75 -6.96 8.74
CA SER A 58 16.37 -7.23 9.16
C SER A 58 15.90 -6.17 10.17
N GLY A 59 14.61 -6.11 10.45
CA GLY A 59 14.03 -5.36 11.57
C GLY A 59 13.26 -4.12 11.13
N SER A 60 12.82 -3.35 12.13
CA SER A 60 12.11 -2.07 11.93
C SER A 60 12.93 -1.03 11.15
N GLU A 61 14.25 -1.17 11.14
CA GLU A 61 15.15 -0.33 10.33
C GLU A 61 15.14 -0.69 8.86
N ALA A 62 15.19 -1.98 8.51
CA ALA A 62 15.07 -2.41 7.13
C ALA A 62 13.75 -1.91 6.55
N GLN A 63 12.68 -1.98 7.33
CA GLN A 63 11.38 -1.42 6.97
C GLN A 63 11.44 0.10 6.79
N ARG A 64 12.10 0.83 7.69
CA ARG A 64 12.21 2.30 7.59
C ARG A 64 12.99 2.73 6.34
N VAL A 65 14.16 2.15 6.09
CA VAL A 65 14.98 2.46 4.91
C VAL A 65 14.25 2.06 3.63
N THR A 66 13.59 0.90 3.61
CA THR A 66 12.79 0.46 2.46
C THR A 66 11.60 1.40 2.21
N TYR A 67 10.92 1.87 3.26
CA TYR A 67 9.85 2.86 3.15
C TYR A 67 10.35 4.19 2.56
N ASP A 68 11.45 4.73 3.10
CA ASP A 68 12.01 6.01 2.64
C ASP A 68 12.46 5.91 1.17
N LEU A 69 13.13 4.80 0.80
CA LEU A 69 13.50 4.52 -0.59
C LEU A 69 12.28 4.43 -1.50
N ALA A 70 11.29 3.64 -1.10
CA ALA A 70 10.09 3.41 -1.89
C ALA A 70 9.27 4.70 -2.09
N TRP A 71 9.23 5.58 -1.08
CA TRP A 71 8.61 6.90 -1.19
C TRP A 71 9.34 7.82 -2.17
N VAL A 72 10.67 7.93 -2.07
CA VAL A 72 11.46 8.74 -3.01
C VAL A 72 11.30 8.21 -4.43
N THR A 73 11.39 6.89 -4.62
CA THR A 73 11.23 6.26 -5.94
C THR A 73 9.82 6.50 -6.51
N ALA A 74 8.77 6.31 -5.71
CA ALA A 74 7.40 6.48 -6.19
C ALA A 74 7.04 7.95 -6.50
N TYR A 75 7.31 8.85 -5.55
CA TYR A 75 6.73 10.21 -5.58
C TYR A 75 7.69 11.29 -6.06
N ARG A 76 9.00 11.08 -5.95
CA ARG A 76 9.99 12.11 -6.28
C ARG A 76 10.73 11.82 -7.57
N LEU A 77 10.96 10.55 -7.86
CA LEU A 77 11.52 10.10 -9.12
C LEU A 77 10.46 9.75 -10.16
N GLU A 78 9.17 9.86 -9.81
CA GLU A 78 8.05 9.53 -10.69
C GLU A 78 8.18 8.10 -11.26
N GLN A 79 8.68 7.16 -10.43
CA GLN A 79 8.79 5.73 -10.73
C GLN A 79 7.89 4.90 -9.81
N PRO A 80 6.56 5.00 -9.95
CA PRO A 80 5.58 4.43 -9.02
C PRO A 80 5.63 2.92 -8.99
N VAL A 81 5.74 2.25 -10.15
CA VAL A 81 5.86 0.80 -10.24
C VAL A 81 7.11 0.30 -9.49
N ALA A 82 8.24 1.00 -9.62
CA ALA A 82 9.46 0.64 -8.91
C ALA A 82 9.32 0.87 -7.39
N GLY A 83 8.74 2.00 -6.99
CA GLY A 83 8.40 2.27 -5.60
C GLY A 83 7.49 1.19 -5.01
N ILE A 84 6.49 0.73 -5.75
CA ILE A 84 5.56 -0.33 -5.33
C ILE A 84 6.27 -1.66 -5.12
N ARG A 85 7.19 -2.04 -6.01
CA ARG A 85 7.99 -3.26 -5.81
C ARG A 85 8.80 -3.19 -4.52
N LEU A 86 9.32 -2.02 -4.16
CA LEU A 86 10.02 -1.79 -2.91
C LEU A 86 9.08 -1.85 -1.69
N PHE A 87 7.88 -1.26 -1.79
CA PHE A 87 6.87 -1.38 -0.74
C PHE A 87 6.36 -2.82 -0.57
N ARG A 88 6.17 -3.57 -1.65
CA ARG A 88 5.83 -4.99 -1.60
C ARG A 88 6.92 -5.78 -0.88
N ARG A 89 8.19 -5.50 -1.19
CA ARG A 89 9.32 -6.09 -0.44
C ARG A 89 9.23 -5.76 1.04
N MET A 90 8.84 -4.55 1.43
CA MET A 90 8.62 -4.19 2.83
C MET A 90 7.48 -5.00 3.47
N VAL A 91 6.36 -5.20 2.77
CA VAL A 91 5.22 -6.03 3.22
C VAL A 91 5.62 -7.49 3.34
N ASP A 92 6.31 -8.05 2.34
CA ASP A 92 6.80 -9.43 2.34
C ASP A 92 7.84 -9.67 3.46
N LEU A 93 8.57 -8.62 3.84
CA LEU A 93 9.47 -8.64 5.00
C LEU A 93 8.72 -8.54 6.34
N ALA A 94 7.50 -8.02 6.39
CA ALA A 94 6.80 -7.80 7.66
C ALA A 94 6.55 -9.09 8.48
N PRO A 95 6.07 -10.22 7.89
CA PRO A 95 5.90 -11.48 8.62
C PRO A 95 7.23 -12.10 9.09
N LEU A 96 8.33 -11.89 8.36
CA LEU A 96 9.65 -12.38 8.75
C LEU A 96 10.21 -11.66 9.98
N LEU A 97 9.68 -10.48 10.29
CA LEU A 97 10.07 -9.64 11.43
C LEU A 97 9.15 -9.84 12.63
N ASP A 98 7.95 -10.39 12.42
CA ASP A 98 7.00 -10.83 13.45
C ASP A 98 7.52 -12.03 14.27
N ASN A 99 8.60 -12.71 13.79
CA ASN A 99 9.37 -13.68 14.58
C ASN A 99 10.08 -13.06 15.81
N ALA A 100 10.04 -11.73 15.99
CA ALA A 100 10.44 -11.05 17.22
C ALA A 100 9.31 -10.94 18.27
N GLY A 101 8.11 -11.45 17.97
CA GLY A 101 6.98 -11.44 18.92
C GLY A 101 6.38 -10.05 19.19
N GLN A 102 6.61 -9.08 18.30
CA GLN A 102 5.99 -7.77 18.40
C GLN A 102 4.91 -7.64 17.32
N PRO A 103 3.64 -7.38 17.68
CA PRO A 103 2.59 -7.13 16.70
C PRO A 103 3.05 -6.02 15.75
N LEU A 104 2.68 -6.11 14.46
CA LEU A 104 2.79 -5.02 13.49
C LEU A 104 2.50 -3.70 14.21
N ASP A 105 3.56 -2.93 14.46
CA ASP A 105 3.49 -1.67 15.20
C ASP A 105 2.39 -0.81 14.57
N THR A 106 1.60 -0.12 15.39
CA THR A 106 0.69 0.96 14.99
C THR A 106 1.28 1.86 13.88
N VAL A 107 2.58 2.13 13.94
CA VAL A 107 3.35 2.89 12.92
C VAL A 107 3.44 2.15 11.59
N ALA A 108 3.61 0.81 11.59
CA ALA A 108 3.61 0.01 10.38
C ALA A 108 2.22 -0.04 9.72
N VAL A 109 1.15 -0.18 10.51
CA VAL A 109 -0.23 -0.10 10.02
C VAL A 109 -0.55 1.28 9.46
N GLU A 110 -0.12 2.34 10.15
CA GLU A 110 -0.29 3.73 9.68
C GLU A 110 0.48 3.98 8.37
N ARG A 111 1.70 3.48 8.25
CA ARG A 111 2.50 3.59 7.02
C ARG A 111 1.89 2.82 5.86
N LEU A 112 1.41 1.60 6.09
CA LEU A 112 0.70 0.82 5.07
C LEU A 112 -0.61 1.48 4.66
N THR A 113 -1.31 2.12 5.59
CA THR A 113 -2.53 2.88 5.32
C THR A 113 -2.24 4.09 4.43
N ARG A 114 -1.30 4.96 4.84
CA ARG A 114 -0.91 6.15 4.06
C ARG A 114 -0.36 5.77 2.69
N PHE A 115 0.33 4.63 2.60
CA PHE A 115 0.81 4.11 1.34
C PHE A 115 -0.33 3.62 0.44
N GLY A 116 -1.28 2.85 0.98
CA GLY A 116 -2.47 2.42 0.26
C GLY A 116 -3.28 3.59 -0.29
N ASP A 117 -3.43 4.66 0.50
CA ASP A 117 -4.06 5.93 0.07
C ASP A 117 -3.31 6.54 -1.12
N ALA A 118 -2.01 6.74 -0.98
CA ALA A 118 -1.23 7.45 -1.99
C ALA A 118 -1.03 6.63 -3.28
N LEU A 119 -1.10 5.29 -3.21
CA LEU A 119 -1.17 4.43 -4.40
C LEU A 119 -2.52 4.53 -5.09
N PHE A 120 -3.61 4.54 -4.33
CA PHE A 120 -4.94 4.64 -4.89
C PHE A 120 -5.12 5.97 -5.64
N ASP A 121 -4.63 7.05 -5.05
CA ASP A 121 -4.65 8.38 -5.66
C ASP A 121 -3.82 8.41 -6.96
N TYR A 122 -2.64 7.79 -6.97
CA TYR A 122 -1.83 7.72 -8.17
C TYR A 122 -2.46 6.86 -9.28
N ALA A 123 -3.03 5.69 -8.94
CA ALA A 123 -3.81 4.88 -9.89
C ALA A 123 -5.00 5.65 -10.46
N SER A 124 -5.67 6.47 -9.64
CA SER A 124 -6.77 7.34 -10.07
C SER A 124 -6.31 8.42 -11.04
N ILE A 125 -5.12 9.02 -10.82
CA ILE A 125 -4.53 9.99 -11.75
C ILE A 125 -4.18 9.32 -13.09
N LEU A 126 -3.59 8.12 -13.05
CA LEU A 126 -3.27 7.36 -14.26
C LEU A 126 -4.52 7.04 -15.07
N ASP A 127 -5.58 6.54 -14.42
CA ASP A 127 -6.88 6.27 -15.04
C ASP A 127 -7.44 7.54 -15.71
N GLY A 128 -7.48 8.65 -14.97
CA GLY A 128 -7.93 9.94 -15.50
C GLY A 128 -7.07 10.50 -16.64
N SER A 129 -5.81 10.07 -16.75
CA SER A 129 -4.88 10.45 -17.83
C SER A 129 -4.94 9.52 -19.05
N GLY A 130 -5.77 8.48 -19.02
CA GLY A 130 -5.88 7.48 -20.09
C GLY A 130 -4.82 6.38 -20.05
N GLN A 131 -4.00 6.31 -18.99
CA GLN A 131 -3.02 5.25 -18.77
C GLN A 131 -3.66 4.07 -18.03
N SER A 132 -4.69 3.49 -18.67
CA SER A 132 -5.61 2.54 -18.02
C SER A 132 -4.95 1.20 -17.66
N GLU A 133 -3.95 0.74 -18.42
CA GLU A 133 -3.22 -0.51 -18.12
C GLU A 133 -2.38 -0.37 -16.85
N ASP A 134 -1.61 0.71 -16.73
CA ASP A 134 -0.80 0.99 -15.55
C ASP A 134 -1.69 1.19 -14.31
N ALA A 135 -2.78 1.96 -14.44
CA ALA A 135 -3.75 2.14 -13.37
C ALA A 135 -4.37 0.80 -12.90
N LEU A 136 -4.70 -0.09 -13.83
CA LEU A 136 -5.26 -1.40 -13.50
C LEU A 136 -4.25 -2.28 -12.76
N GLU A 137 -2.98 -2.29 -13.18
CA GLU A 137 -1.90 -3.00 -12.48
C GLU A 137 -1.79 -2.50 -11.02
N LEU A 138 -1.89 -1.19 -10.81
CA LEU A 138 -1.85 -0.58 -9.47
C LEU A 138 -3.04 -0.96 -8.61
N TYR A 139 -4.26 -0.93 -9.16
CA TYR A 139 -5.44 -1.36 -8.41
C TYR A 139 -5.36 -2.84 -8.04
N ASP A 140 -4.90 -3.68 -8.95
CA ASP A 140 -4.74 -5.11 -8.68
C ASP A 140 -3.66 -5.37 -7.61
N GLU A 141 -2.57 -4.61 -7.58
CA GLU A 141 -1.58 -4.66 -6.48
C GLU A 141 -2.19 -4.21 -5.14
N LEU A 142 -2.97 -3.13 -5.12
CA LEU A 142 -3.71 -2.68 -3.93
C LEU A 142 -4.69 -3.74 -3.41
N CYS A 143 -5.20 -4.62 -4.27
CA CYS A 143 -6.11 -5.69 -3.91
C CYS A 143 -5.43 -6.92 -3.30
N ARG A 144 -4.10 -7.01 -3.37
CA ARG A 144 -3.31 -8.14 -2.83
C ARG A 144 -2.93 -7.93 -1.37
N VAL A 145 -2.83 -6.68 -0.90
CA VAL A 145 -2.47 -6.35 0.47
C VAL A 145 -3.68 -5.74 1.18
N PRO A 146 -4.10 -6.25 2.36
CA PRO A 146 -5.18 -5.63 3.13
C PRO A 146 -4.86 -4.17 3.46
N ASN A 147 -5.68 -3.24 2.99
CA ASN A 147 -5.57 -1.82 3.30
C ASN A 147 -6.95 -1.14 3.27
N PRO A 148 -7.13 0.06 3.87
CA PRO A 148 -8.41 0.78 3.87
C PRO A 148 -8.97 1.09 2.49
N ARG A 149 -8.13 1.10 1.44
CA ARG A 149 -8.54 1.36 0.06
C ARG A 149 -8.79 0.10 -0.75
N THR A 150 -8.57 -1.10 -0.22
CA THR A 150 -8.76 -2.35 -0.95
C THR A 150 -10.16 -2.43 -1.59
N GLY A 151 -11.22 -2.04 -0.88
CA GLY A 151 -12.56 -2.09 -1.47
C GLY A 151 -12.80 -1.05 -2.57
N LEU A 152 -12.20 0.14 -2.45
CA LEU A 152 -12.25 1.15 -3.52
C LEU A 152 -11.42 0.71 -4.74
N ALA A 153 -10.26 0.09 -4.51
CA ALA A 153 -9.43 -0.47 -5.57
C ALA A 153 -10.13 -1.61 -6.32
N LEU A 154 -10.82 -2.51 -5.60
CA LEU A 154 -11.63 -3.57 -6.20
C LEU A 154 -12.74 -2.98 -7.07
N LEU A 155 -13.45 -1.96 -6.59
CA LEU A 155 -14.49 -1.29 -7.35
C LEU A 155 -13.92 -0.62 -8.61
N ALA A 156 -12.83 0.13 -8.49
CA ALA A 156 -12.19 0.81 -9.61
C ALA A 156 -11.70 -0.19 -10.68
N SER A 157 -10.95 -1.21 -10.27
CA SER A 157 -10.48 -2.29 -11.14
C SER A 157 -11.63 -3.01 -11.86
N ALA A 158 -12.74 -3.29 -11.17
CA ALA A 158 -13.93 -3.88 -11.79
C ALA A 158 -14.58 -2.95 -12.83
N VAL A 159 -14.71 -1.66 -12.53
CA VAL A 159 -15.31 -0.67 -13.45
C VAL A 159 -14.47 -0.52 -14.71
N MET A 160 -13.14 -0.54 -14.59
CA MET A 160 -12.23 -0.45 -15.74
C MET A 160 -12.28 -1.71 -16.63
N THR A 161 -12.41 -2.88 -16.02
CA THR A 161 -12.38 -4.16 -16.74
C THR A 161 -13.74 -4.57 -17.30
N GLN A 162 -14.86 -4.03 -16.82
CA GLN A 162 -16.21 -4.50 -17.18
C GLN A 162 -16.54 -4.50 -18.68
N ALA A 163 -15.93 -3.61 -19.46
CA ALA A 163 -16.22 -3.48 -20.89
C ALA A 163 -15.54 -4.58 -21.73
N ASN A 164 -14.33 -4.99 -21.33
CA ASN A 164 -13.51 -5.94 -22.08
C ASN A 164 -13.49 -7.34 -21.45
N HIS A 165 -13.63 -7.40 -20.12
CA HIS A 165 -13.52 -8.60 -19.29
C HIS A 165 -14.65 -8.64 -18.24
N PRO A 166 -15.92 -8.74 -18.65
CA PRO A 166 -17.09 -8.65 -17.76
C PRO A 166 -17.11 -9.73 -16.67
N ASP A 167 -16.60 -10.93 -16.97
CA ASP A 167 -16.53 -12.03 -15.99
C ASP A 167 -15.52 -11.75 -14.87
N GLU A 168 -14.36 -11.16 -15.20
CA GLU A 168 -13.39 -10.76 -14.19
C GLU A 168 -13.90 -9.60 -13.34
N ALA A 169 -14.54 -8.62 -13.97
CA ALA A 169 -15.17 -7.51 -13.28
C ALA A 169 -16.26 -7.99 -12.30
N LEU A 170 -17.06 -8.98 -12.72
CA LEU A 170 -18.04 -9.62 -11.84
C LEU A 170 -17.38 -10.29 -10.64
N ALA A 171 -16.35 -11.12 -10.86
CA ALA A 171 -15.64 -11.78 -9.78
C ALA A 171 -15.02 -10.79 -8.77
N ARG A 172 -14.50 -9.66 -9.25
CA ARG A 172 -13.99 -8.57 -8.39
C ARG A 172 -15.10 -7.93 -7.55
N LEU A 173 -16.28 -7.68 -8.13
CA LEU A 173 -17.42 -7.09 -7.40
C LEU A 173 -18.05 -8.07 -6.41
N GLU A 174 -18.15 -9.36 -6.73
CA GLU A 174 -18.62 -10.39 -5.80
C GLU A 174 -17.68 -10.52 -4.60
N ARG A 175 -16.36 -10.46 -4.85
CA ARG A 175 -15.35 -10.39 -3.78
C ARG A 175 -15.56 -9.14 -2.91
N LEU A 176 -15.80 -7.98 -3.52
CA LEU A 176 -16.08 -6.74 -2.79
C LEU A 176 -17.36 -6.83 -1.94
N GLU A 177 -18.44 -7.39 -2.49
CA GLU A 177 -19.69 -7.61 -1.77
C GLU A 177 -19.49 -8.51 -0.54
N ALA A 178 -18.78 -9.63 -0.71
CA ALA A 178 -18.43 -10.52 0.39
C ALA A 178 -17.59 -9.82 1.48
N MET A 179 -16.62 -8.99 1.07
CA MET A 179 -15.79 -8.21 2.01
C MET A 179 -16.62 -7.21 2.81
N ILE A 180 -17.55 -6.49 2.16
CA ILE A 180 -18.44 -5.54 2.80
C ILE A 180 -19.37 -6.23 3.80
N GLY A 181 -19.82 -7.46 3.52
CA GLY A 181 -20.70 -8.24 4.38
C GLY A 181 -20.03 -8.78 5.65
N GLN A 182 -18.74 -9.11 5.59
CA GLN A 182 -18.03 -9.83 6.67
C GLN A 182 -17.33 -8.94 7.70
N ASN A 183 -17.54 -7.61 7.70
CA ASN A 183 -16.65 -6.66 8.40
C ASN A 183 -15.17 -6.82 7.98
N GLY A 184 -14.91 -7.37 6.79
CA GLY A 184 -13.60 -7.88 6.35
C GLY A 184 -12.54 -6.82 6.02
N TRP A 185 -12.75 -5.58 6.46
CA TRP A 185 -11.83 -4.47 6.28
C TRP A 185 -10.59 -4.58 7.18
N GLY A 186 -10.66 -5.36 8.27
CA GLY A 186 -9.62 -5.38 9.32
C GLY A 186 -9.39 -4.02 9.99
N LEU A 187 -10.12 -2.98 9.57
CA LEU A 187 -9.95 -1.58 9.92
C LEU A 187 -11.34 -0.91 10.02
N PRO A 188 -11.52 0.09 10.90
CA PRO A 188 -12.80 0.74 11.13
C PRO A 188 -13.16 1.67 9.97
N VAL A 189 -13.96 1.19 9.01
CA VAL A 189 -14.60 2.02 7.98
C VAL A 189 -15.89 2.62 8.53
N GLN A 190 -16.12 3.92 8.29
CA GLN A 190 -17.32 4.58 8.77
C GLN A 190 -18.58 3.95 8.14
N PRO A 191 -19.70 3.84 8.88
CA PRO A 191 -20.93 3.25 8.35
C PRO A 191 -21.40 3.89 7.04
N GLU A 192 -21.25 5.20 6.90
CA GLU A 192 -21.64 5.97 5.69
C GLU A 192 -20.78 5.63 4.47
N GLU A 193 -19.46 5.52 4.65
CA GLU A 193 -18.53 5.12 3.59
C GLU A 193 -18.85 3.71 3.11
N ARG A 194 -19.17 2.81 4.06
CA ARG A 194 -19.58 1.43 3.75
C ARG A 194 -20.87 1.39 2.94
N ARG A 195 -21.89 2.19 3.31
CA ARG A 195 -23.15 2.29 2.54
C ARG A 195 -22.90 2.82 1.13
N THR A 196 -22.10 3.88 1.02
CA THR A 196 -21.75 4.50 -0.27
C THR A 196 -21.06 3.49 -1.20
N LEU A 197 -20.06 2.79 -0.69
CA LEU A 197 -19.33 1.78 -1.45
C LEU A 197 -20.21 0.58 -1.81
N ARG A 198 -21.07 0.12 -0.90
CA ARG A 198 -22.02 -0.95 -1.16
C ARG A 198 -23.01 -0.57 -2.27
N ARG A 199 -23.57 0.63 -2.19
CA ARG A 199 -24.45 1.18 -3.23
C ARG A 199 -23.75 1.22 -4.58
N GLN A 200 -22.53 1.73 -4.64
CA GLN A 200 -21.75 1.77 -5.88
C GLN A 200 -21.48 0.35 -6.43
N THR A 201 -21.16 -0.60 -5.55
CA THR A 201 -20.98 -2.01 -5.90
C THR A 201 -22.24 -2.60 -6.54
N TYR A 202 -23.41 -2.38 -5.94
CA TYR A 202 -24.68 -2.85 -6.49
C TYR A 202 -25.04 -2.20 -7.83
N ILE A 203 -24.75 -0.90 -8.01
CA ILE A 203 -24.93 -0.23 -9.30
C ILE A 203 -24.05 -0.87 -10.37
N SER A 204 -22.79 -1.18 -10.06
CA SER A 204 -21.87 -1.84 -10.98
C SER A 204 -22.31 -3.27 -11.30
N LEU A 205 -22.72 -4.06 -10.30
CA LEU A 205 -23.26 -5.41 -10.50
C LEU A 205 -24.50 -5.38 -11.39
N MET A 206 -25.45 -4.49 -11.12
CA MET A 206 -26.63 -4.28 -11.96
C MET A 206 -26.25 -4.02 -13.43
N ARG A 207 -25.27 -3.15 -13.69
CA ARG A 207 -24.81 -2.84 -15.05
C ARG A 207 -24.23 -4.06 -15.75
N ILE A 208 -23.35 -4.81 -15.08
CA ILE A 208 -22.72 -6.00 -15.65
C ILE A 208 -23.75 -7.10 -15.92
N HIS A 209 -24.67 -7.37 -14.99
CA HIS A 209 -25.74 -8.35 -15.21
C HIS A 209 -26.66 -7.95 -16.37
N ARG A 210 -26.95 -6.65 -16.53
CA ARG A 210 -27.74 -6.15 -17.67
C ARG A 210 -27.02 -6.34 -19.00
N LEU A 211 -25.72 -6.05 -19.06
CA LEU A 211 -24.89 -6.28 -20.26
C LEU A 211 -24.82 -7.77 -20.62
N ALA A 212 -24.80 -8.64 -19.61
CA ALA A 212 -24.84 -10.09 -19.79
C ALA A 212 -26.24 -10.67 -20.10
N GLY A 213 -27.29 -9.83 -20.20
CA GLY A 213 -28.66 -10.28 -20.45
C GLY A 213 -29.35 -10.97 -19.25
N ARG A 214 -28.76 -10.91 -18.06
CA ARG A 214 -29.27 -11.52 -16.81
C ARG A 214 -30.18 -10.53 -16.08
N LEU A 215 -31.35 -10.27 -16.65
CA LEU A 215 -32.25 -9.19 -16.19
C LEU A 215 -32.73 -9.36 -14.75
N ASP A 216 -33.09 -10.58 -14.33
CA ASP A 216 -33.55 -10.84 -12.95
C ASP A 216 -32.48 -10.45 -11.91
N GLN A 217 -31.21 -10.75 -12.20
CA GLN A 217 -30.09 -10.38 -11.34
C GLN A 217 -29.84 -8.88 -11.35
N ALA A 218 -29.99 -8.23 -12.52
CA ALA A 218 -29.89 -6.78 -12.60
C ALA A 218 -30.99 -6.08 -11.78
N GLU A 219 -32.23 -6.56 -11.85
CA GLU A 219 -33.35 -6.03 -11.05
C GLU A 219 -33.13 -6.24 -9.54
N HIS A 220 -32.60 -7.40 -9.15
CA HIS A 220 -32.21 -7.68 -7.77
C HIS A 220 -31.22 -6.63 -7.24
N TYR A 221 -30.12 -6.39 -7.95
CA TYR A 221 -29.10 -5.42 -7.52
C TYR A 221 -29.58 -3.97 -7.61
N HIS A 222 -30.45 -3.63 -8.54
CA HIS A 222 -31.10 -2.31 -8.58
C HIS A 222 -31.92 -2.07 -7.30
N ALA A 223 -32.75 -3.04 -6.89
CA ALA A 223 -33.54 -2.92 -5.67
C ALA A 223 -32.67 -2.78 -4.41
N LEU A 224 -31.54 -3.48 -4.34
CA LEU A 224 -30.57 -3.32 -3.26
C LEU A 224 -29.92 -1.93 -3.25
N ALA A 225 -29.54 -1.40 -4.41
CA ALA A 225 -28.97 -0.05 -4.53
C ALA A 225 -29.94 1.05 -4.09
N THR A 226 -31.24 0.89 -4.38
CA THR A 226 -32.29 1.83 -3.92
C THR A 226 -32.42 1.81 -2.40
N ARG A 227 -32.44 0.63 -1.77
CA ARG A 227 -32.55 0.51 -0.30
C ARG A 227 -31.40 1.21 0.44
N GLU A 228 -30.19 1.12 -0.09
CA GLU A 228 -29.02 1.82 0.48
C GLU A 228 -29.07 3.35 0.28
N SER A 229 -29.94 3.87 -0.59
CA SER A 229 -30.14 5.32 -0.78
C SER A 229 -31.18 5.91 0.20
N ASP A 230 -32.11 5.07 0.67
CA ASP A 230 -33.24 5.49 1.51
C ASP A 230 -32.96 5.36 3.03
N SER A 231 -31.79 4.82 3.41
CA SER A 231 -31.40 4.48 4.80
C SER A 231 -30.29 5.38 5.34
#